data_AF-A0A7C9E4P9-F1
#
_entry.id   AF-A0A7C9E4P9-F1
#
_cell.length_a   1.000
_cell.length_b   1.000
_cell.length_c   1.000
_cell.angle_alpha   90.00
_cell.angle_beta   90.00
_cell.angle_gamma   90.00
#
_symmetry.space_group_name_H-M   'P 1'
#
loop_
_entity.id
_entity.type
_entity.pdbx_description
1 polymer ?
#
loop_
_entity_poly.entity_id
_entity_poly.type
_entity_poly.pdbx_seq_one_letter_code
_entity_poly.pdbx_strand_id
1 'polypeptide(L)'
;IDHSRTQVFFQGVSAAHLNGSEWQQPRARFCYKQTQPIEESQFAGVPHPGEFIVKSVLDEMHNPASLLDITYLSQLRKDGHPSIYAGGGPKYLDCSHWCLAGVPDTWNQLLYTVLFGH
;
A
#
# COMPACT_ATOMS: atom_id res chain seq x y z
N ILE A 1 20.06 -5.06 -17.52
CA ILE A 1 18.81 -4.54 -18.11
C ILE A 1 19.22 -3.44 -19.07
N ASP A 2 18.71 -3.43 -20.31
CA ASP A 2 18.95 -2.31 -21.23
C ASP A 2 17.93 -1.21 -20.93
N HIS A 3 18.35 -0.20 -20.17
CA HIS A 3 17.48 0.90 -19.74
C HIS A 3 17.12 1.88 -20.87
N SER A 4 17.74 1.76 -22.06
CA SER A 4 17.32 2.54 -23.25
C SER A 4 16.01 2.02 -23.86
N ARG A 5 15.64 0.77 -23.55
CA ARG A 5 14.45 0.09 -24.09
C ARG A 5 13.48 -0.41 -23.03
N THR A 6 13.95 -0.57 -21.79
CA THR A 6 13.18 -1.19 -20.72
C THR A 6 13.24 -0.35 -19.45
N GLN A 7 12.08 0.06 -18.97
CA GLN A 7 11.91 0.61 -17.62
C GLN A 7 11.43 -0.52 -16.70
N VAL A 8 12.05 -0.66 -15.53
CA VAL A 8 11.68 -1.69 -14.54
C VAL A 8 11.27 -1.00 -13.26
N PHE A 9 10.11 -1.39 -12.75
CA PHE A 9 9.54 -0.85 -11.52
C PHE A 9 9.40 -1.96 -10.48
N PHE A 10 9.67 -1.62 -9.24
CA PHE A 10 9.32 -2.44 -8.09
C PHE A 10 8.20 -1.76 -7.33
N GLN A 11 7.07 -2.43 -7.15
CA GLN A 11 5.97 -1.89 -6.34
C GLN A 11 6.32 -2.04 -4.85
N GLY A 12 6.19 -0.95 -4.09
CA GLY A 12 6.32 -0.95 -2.64
C GLY A 12 5.29 -1.84 -1.93
N VAL A 13 5.36 -1.88 -0.61
CA VAL A 13 4.53 -2.78 0.19
C VAL A 13 3.07 -2.31 0.18
N SER A 14 2.16 -3.20 -0.22
CA SER A 14 0.72 -2.99 -0.03
C SER A 14 0.36 -3.22 1.44
N ALA A 15 -0.05 -2.17 2.14
CA ALA A 15 -0.40 -2.23 3.55
C ALA A 15 -1.64 -3.11 3.79
N ALA A 16 -1.59 -3.95 4.83
CA ALA A 16 -2.76 -4.63 5.38
C ALA A 16 -3.16 -3.95 6.70
N HIS A 17 -4.46 -3.85 6.97
CA HIS A 17 -4.97 -3.17 8.17
C HIS A 17 -5.47 -4.16 9.20
N LEU A 18 -4.52 -4.86 9.82
CA LEU A 18 -4.83 -5.97 10.71
C LEU A 18 -4.86 -5.59 12.20
N ASN A 19 -4.27 -4.47 12.59
CA ASN A 19 -4.17 -4.08 13.99
C ASN A 19 -4.62 -2.64 14.19
N GLY A 20 -5.81 -2.45 14.77
CA GLY A 20 -6.36 -1.12 15.02
C GLY A 20 -5.51 -0.20 15.89
N SER A 21 -4.58 -0.76 16.66
CA SER A 21 -3.65 0.02 17.48
C SER A 21 -2.70 0.87 16.63
N GLU A 22 -2.42 0.46 15.38
CA GLU A 22 -1.57 1.19 14.43
C GLU A 22 -2.14 2.57 14.07
N TRP A 23 -3.47 2.73 14.16
CA TRP A 23 -4.17 4.00 13.92
C TRP A 23 -4.96 4.47 15.16
N GLN A 24 -4.44 4.19 16.35
CA GLN A 24 -4.97 4.68 17.64
C GLN A 24 -6.42 4.23 17.94
N GLN A 25 -6.88 3.13 17.35
CA GLN A 25 -8.18 2.51 17.62
C GLN A 25 -8.02 1.05 18.06
N PRO A 26 -7.48 0.77 19.26
CA PRO A 26 -7.17 -0.60 19.70
C PRO A 26 -8.39 -1.51 19.83
N ARG A 27 -9.62 -0.96 19.88
CA ARG A 27 -10.88 -1.71 19.90
C ARG A 27 -11.42 -2.01 18.50
N ALA A 28 -10.81 -1.46 17.44
CA ALA A 28 -11.22 -1.75 16.08
C ALA A 28 -10.92 -3.21 15.73
N ARG A 29 -11.90 -3.88 15.13
CA ARG A 29 -11.75 -5.24 14.62
C ARG A 29 -11.13 -5.15 13.22
N PHE A 30 -9.80 -5.10 13.13
CA PHE A 30 -9.07 -4.91 11.86
C PHE A 30 -9.65 -3.70 11.10
N CYS A 31 -9.78 -3.76 9.77
CA CYS A 31 -10.43 -2.75 8.93
C CYS A 31 -11.97 -2.71 8.99
N TYR A 32 -12.63 -3.52 9.83
CA TYR A 32 -14.09 -3.60 9.84
C TYR A 32 -14.73 -2.27 10.23
N LYS A 33 -15.69 -1.80 9.41
CA LYS A 33 -16.41 -0.52 9.55
C LYS A 33 -15.52 0.73 9.53
N GLN A 34 -14.28 0.62 9.05
CA GLN A 34 -13.46 1.79 8.75
C GLN A 34 -13.96 2.41 7.43
N THR A 35 -14.34 3.68 7.47
CA THR A 35 -14.96 4.37 6.33
C THR A 35 -14.27 5.69 5.98
N GLN A 36 -13.22 6.04 6.73
CA GLN A 36 -12.40 7.21 6.52
C GLN A 36 -10.93 6.80 6.59
N PRO A 37 -10.04 7.47 5.83
CA PRO A 37 -8.61 7.27 5.95
C PRO A 37 -8.12 7.66 7.35
N ILE A 38 -6.86 7.33 7.65
CA ILE A 38 -6.16 7.89 8.79
C ILE A 38 -5.80 9.34 8.44
N GLU A 39 -6.01 10.25 9.39
CA GLU A 39 -5.54 11.63 9.27
C GLU A 39 -4.00 11.65 9.26
N GLU A 40 -3.40 12.22 8.21
CA GLU A 40 -1.94 12.25 8.04
C GLU A 40 -1.23 12.92 9.23
N SER A 41 -1.82 13.99 9.76
CA SER A 41 -1.33 14.70 10.94
C SER A 41 -1.25 13.85 12.23
N GLN A 42 -1.93 12.70 12.26
CA GLN A 42 -2.01 11.79 13.41
C GLN A 42 -1.23 10.48 13.15
N PHE A 43 -0.55 10.35 12.01
CA PHE A 43 0.03 9.09 11.57
C PHE A 43 1.45 9.23 11.02
N ALA A 44 2.41 8.72 11.80
CA ALA A 44 3.83 8.72 11.43
C ALA A 44 4.24 7.55 10.51
N GLY A 45 3.31 6.66 10.14
CA GLY A 45 3.61 5.43 9.43
C GLY A 45 3.89 4.26 10.37
N VAL A 46 3.67 3.05 9.88
CA VAL A 46 4.05 1.80 10.55
C VAL A 46 5.29 1.24 9.84
N PRO A 47 6.44 1.11 10.51
CA PRO A 47 7.62 0.52 9.88
C PRO A 47 7.31 -0.90 9.38
N HIS A 48 7.55 -1.17 8.10
CA HIS A 48 7.36 -2.49 7.52
C HIS A 48 8.71 -3.10 7.11
N PRO A 49 9.12 -4.28 7.65
CA PRO A 49 10.42 -4.87 7.33
C PRO A 49 10.67 -5.03 5.82
N GLY A 50 9.63 -5.40 5.07
CA GLY A 50 9.71 -5.52 3.61
C GLY A 50 10.05 -4.21 2.89
N GLU A 51 9.64 -3.06 3.42
CA GLU A 51 9.96 -1.75 2.83
C GLU A 51 11.47 -1.47 2.93
N PHE A 52 12.06 -1.70 4.11
CA PHE A 52 13.50 -1.55 4.32
C PHE A 52 14.29 -2.54 3.46
N ILE A 53 13.88 -3.81 3.43
CA ILE A 53 14.56 -4.84 2.63
C ILE A 53 14.56 -4.47 1.15
N VAL A 54 13.42 -4.04 0.61
CA VAL A 54 13.31 -3.62 -0.80
C VAL A 54 14.23 -2.44 -1.09
N LYS A 55 14.21 -1.41 -0.24
CA LYS A 55 15.10 -0.24 -0.39
C LYS A 55 16.57 -0.66 -0.40
N SER A 56 17.00 -1.46 0.59
CA SER A 56 18.39 -1.96 0.66
C SER A 56 18.79 -2.80 -0.55
N VAL A 57 17.94 -3.72 -1.00
CA VAL A 57 18.24 -4.56 -2.17
C VAL A 57 18.34 -3.71 -3.43
N LEU A 58 17.44 -2.75 -3.64
CA LEU A 58 17.48 -1.86 -4.80
C LEU A 58 18.75 -1.00 -4.81
N ASP A 59 19.20 -0.50 -3.65
CA ASP A 59 20.42 0.31 -3.53
C ASP A 59 21.70 -0.49 -3.88
N GLU A 60 21.70 -1.80 -3.66
CA GLU A 60 22.83 -2.69 -3.95
C GLU A 60 22.82 -3.23 -5.40
N MET A 61 21.74 -3.03 -6.15
CA MET A 61 21.62 -3.54 -7.52
C MET A 61 22.51 -2.73 -8.48
N HIS A 62 23.29 -3.44 -9.31
CA HIS A 62 24.05 -2.81 -10.40
C HIS A 62 23.16 -2.07 -11.42
N ASN A 63 21.93 -2.55 -11.64
CA ASN A 63 20.94 -1.94 -12.52
C ASN A 63 19.61 -1.83 -11.77
N PRO A 64 19.42 -0.83 -10.90
CA PRO A 64 18.30 -0.78 -9.98
C PRO A 64 16.97 -0.57 -10.70
N ALA A 65 15.91 -1.20 -10.18
CA ALA A 65 14.54 -0.87 -10.57
C ALA A 65 14.08 0.41 -9.86
N SER A 66 13.20 1.18 -10.49
CA SER A 66 12.58 2.33 -9.84
C SER A 66 11.56 1.86 -8.80
N LEU A 67 11.69 2.31 -7.57
CA LEU A 67 10.73 2.01 -6.51
C LEU A 67 9.48 2.87 -6.67
N LEU A 68 8.32 2.23 -6.84
CA LEU A 68 7.03 2.87 -6.67
C LEU A 68 6.66 2.80 -5.18
N ASP A 69 7.10 3.79 -4.40
CA ASP A 69 6.93 3.79 -2.94
C ASP A 69 5.48 4.12 -2.53
N ILE A 70 4.64 3.08 -2.52
CA ILE A 70 3.22 3.16 -2.17
C ILE A 70 2.94 2.86 -0.69
N THR A 71 3.97 2.57 0.11
CA THR A 71 3.77 1.95 1.43
C THR A 71 3.01 2.89 2.37
N TYR A 72 3.55 4.10 2.58
CA TYR A 72 2.95 5.09 3.48
C TYR A 72 1.54 5.51 3.05
N LEU A 73 1.34 5.84 1.76
CA LEU A 73 0.02 6.22 1.27
C LEU A 73 -0.99 5.08 1.41
N SER A 74 -0.55 3.82 1.29
CA SER A 74 -1.46 2.68 1.45
C SER A 74 -1.82 2.49 2.91
N GLN A 75 -0.89 2.72 3.84
CA GLN A 75 -1.15 2.68 5.28
C GLN A 75 -2.16 3.73 5.75
N LEU A 76 -2.26 4.87 5.07
CA LEU A 76 -3.30 5.86 5.40
C LEU A 76 -4.72 5.34 5.07
N ARG A 77 -4.85 4.30 4.25
CA ARG A 77 -6.13 3.92 3.62
C ARG A 77 -6.82 2.73 4.27
N LYS A 78 -6.94 2.72 5.61
CA LYS A 78 -7.70 1.69 6.34
C LYS A 78 -9.15 1.52 5.88
N ASP A 79 -9.71 2.51 5.20
CA ASP A 79 -11.04 2.55 4.59
C ASP A 79 -11.16 1.84 3.22
N GLY A 80 -10.03 1.54 2.57
CA GLY A 80 -10.01 1.08 1.17
C GLY A 80 -10.25 -0.42 0.97
N HIS A 81 -10.37 -1.20 2.04
CA HIS A 81 -10.46 -2.67 1.96
C HIS A 81 -11.90 -3.17 1.73
N PRO A 82 -12.09 -4.32 1.04
CA PRO A 82 -13.39 -4.97 0.89
C PRO A 82 -14.01 -5.39 2.21
N SER A 83 -13.21 -5.62 3.26
CA SER A 83 -13.70 -6.02 4.57
C SER A 83 -14.56 -7.30 4.44
N ILE A 84 -15.81 -7.26 4.87
CA ILE A 84 -16.75 -8.40 4.78
C ILE A 84 -17.37 -8.61 3.39
N TYR A 85 -17.08 -7.73 2.43
CA TYR A 85 -17.67 -7.72 1.09
C TYR A 85 -16.85 -8.51 0.05
N ALA A 86 -15.75 -9.16 0.45
CA ALA A 86 -14.93 -10.02 -0.41
C ALA A 86 -15.55 -11.41 -0.70
N GLY A 87 -16.89 -11.54 -0.66
CA GLY A 87 -17.61 -12.77 -1.01
C GLY A 87 -17.86 -13.78 0.12
N GLY A 88 -17.17 -13.70 1.25
CA GLY A 88 -17.38 -14.59 2.41
C GLY A 88 -18.31 -14.06 3.51
N GLY A 89 -18.88 -12.87 3.31
CA GLY A 89 -19.76 -12.21 4.29
C GLY A 89 -19.07 -11.96 5.65
N PRO A 90 -19.82 -11.80 6.75
CA PRO A 90 -19.26 -11.46 8.06
C PRO A 90 -18.26 -12.47 8.67
N LYS A 91 -18.17 -13.68 8.09
CA LYS A 91 -17.23 -14.74 8.51
C LYS A 91 -15.83 -14.54 7.91
N TYR A 92 -15.71 -13.77 6.83
CA TYR A 92 -14.46 -13.47 6.17
C TYR A 92 -14.23 -11.97 6.20
N LEU A 93 -13.12 -11.53 6.76
CA LEU A 93 -12.77 -10.12 6.88
C LEU A 93 -11.45 -9.89 6.15
N ASP A 94 -11.55 -9.39 4.93
CA ASP A 94 -10.39 -9.10 4.10
C ASP A 94 -9.92 -7.67 4.34
N CYS A 95 -8.75 -7.55 4.98
CA CYS A 95 -8.06 -6.28 5.21
C CYS A 95 -6.69 -6.26 4.55
N SER A 96 -6.51 -7.06 3.48
CA SER A 96 -5.27 -7.17 2.71
C SER A 96 -5.43 -6.80 1.24
N HIS A 97 -6.60 -7.11 0.65
CA HIS A 97 -6.94 -6.69 -0.71
C HIS A 97 -7.67 -5.36 -0.72
N TRP A 98 -7.87 -4.77 -1.90
CA TRP A 98 -8.45 -3.43 -2.04
C TRP A 98 -9.74 -3.49 -2.85
N CYS A 99 -10.69 -2.62 -2.49
CA CYS A 99 -11.84 -2.33 -3.36
C CYS A 99 -11.37 -1.69 -4.66
N LEU A 100 -12.13 -1.92 -5.74
CA LEU A 100 -12.01 -1.20 -7.00
C LEU A 100 -13.37 -0.55 -7.35
N ALA A 101 -13.42 0.73 -7.72
CA ALA A 101 -12.33 1.71 -7.73
C ALA A 101 -11.78 2.00 -6.32
N GLY A 102 -10.50 2.38 -6.20
CA GLY A 102 -9.86 2.56 -4.89
C GLY A 102 -8.35 2.81 -4.90
N VAL A 103 -7.68 2.34 -3.86
CA VAL A 103 -6.24 2.58 -3.61
C VAL A 103 -5.34 2.14 -4.78
N PRO A 104 -5.56 0.97 -5.43
CA PRO A 104 -4.76 0.56 -6.58
C PRO A 104 -4.85 1.53 -7.78
N ASP A 105 -5.93 2.30 -7.90
CA ASP A 105 -6.04 3.30 -8.96
C ASP A 105 -5.01 4.42 -8.74
N THR A 106 -4.77 4.82 -7.48
CA THR A 106 -3.72 5.80 -7.14
C THR A 106 -2.33 5.26 -7.45
N TRP A 107 -2.08 3.97 -7.17
CA TRP A 107 -0.80 3.34 -7.54
C TRP A 107 -0.59 3.37 -9.06
N ASN A 108 -1.64 3.10 -9.83
CA ASN A 108 -1.60 3.18 -11.29
C ASN A 108 -1.39 4.60 -11.80
N GLN A 109 -1.94 5.63 -11.15
CA GLN A 109 -1.66 7.03 -11.50
C GLN A 109 -0.21 7.42 -11.23
N LEU A 110 0.37 6.96 -10.11
CA LEU A 110 1.80 7.16 -9.83
C LEU A 110 2.66 6.44 -10.86
N LEU A 111 2.36 5.18 -11.17
CA LEU A 111 3.07 4.42 -12.21
C LEU A 111 2.97 5.12 -13.57
N TYR A 112 1.78 5.56 -13.97
CA TYR A 112 1.57 6.30 -15.22
C TYR A 112 2.41 7.58 -15.26
N THR A 113 2.45 8.32 -14.16
CA THR A 113 3.24 9.56 -14.04
C THR A 113 4.73 9.28 -14.19
N VAL A 114 5.26 8.21 -13.59
CA VAL A 114 6.70 7.90 -13.73
C VAL A 114 7.01 7.32 -15.11
N LEU A 115 6.09 6.56 -15.72
CA LEU A 115 6.26 5.99 -17.06
C LEU A 115 6.27 7.04 -18.17
N PHE A 116 5.45 8.09 -18.06
CA PHE A 116 5.16 9.03 -19.15
C PHE A 116 5.35 10.51 -18.81
N GLY A 117 5.62 10.86 -17.56
CA GLY A 117 5.74 12.25 -17.09
C GLY A 117 7.06 12.93 -17.44
N HIS A 118 7.61 12.62 -18.62
CA HIS A 118 8.76 13.31 -19.22
C HIS A 118 8.26 14.33 -20.24
#